data_AF-A0A5A7MNL2-F1
#
_entry.id   AF-A0A5A7MNL2-F1
#
_cell.length_a   1.000
_cell.length_b   1.000
_cell.length_c   1.000
_cell.angle_alpha   90.00
_cell.angle_beta   90.00
_cell.angle_gamma   90.00
#
_symmetry.space_group_name_H-M   'P 1'
#
loop_
_entity.id
_entity.type
_entity.pdbx_description
1 polymer ?
#
loop_
_entity_poly.entity_id
_entity_poly.type
_entity_poly.pdbx_seq_one_letter_code
_entity_poly.pdbx_strand_id
1 'polypeptide(L)'
;MIDSVIFYPVAVLVLWTLAILLMVGLSRLGAVKKGQVPLSFYRLYRGGEEPDKLAAMGRHFHNLLEVPPLFYLTCIIAYLTQSVSTVMMILAWGFVASRLLHSAIHLGGNKVQARFSVFLIGVLIVVAMWVLILLHL
;
A
#
# COMPACT_ATOMS: atom_id res chain seq x y z
N MET A 1 -20.28 -10.94 -15.19
CA MET A 1 -18.86 -11.27 -15.45
C MET A 1 -17.90 -10.09 -15.28
N ILE A 2 -18.38 -8.83 -15.23
CA ILE A 2 -17.52 -7.66 -14.95
C ILE A 2 -17.16 -7.59 -13.46
N ASP A 3 -18.04 -8.08 -12.58
CA ASP A 3 -17.89 -7.91 -11.13
C ASP A 3 -16.64 -8.60 -10.58
N SER A 4 -16.33 -9.81 -11.04
CA SER A 4 -15.14 -10.55 -10.60
C SER A 4 -13.83 -9.92 -11.06
N VAL A 5 -13.85 -9.06 -12.09
CA VAL A 5 -12.65 -8.36 -12.59
C VAL A 5 -12.16 -7.31 -11.58
N ILE A 6 -13.00 -6.88 -10.62
CA ILE A 6 -12.61 -5.92 -9.57
C ILE A 6 -11.48 -6.46 -8.68
N PHE A 7 -11.28 -7.78 -8.67
CA PHE A 7 -10.21 -8.42 -7.93
C PHE A 7 -8.84 -8.33 -8.61
N TYR A 8 -8.73 -7.91 -9.88
CA TYR A 8 -7.42 -7.69 -10.50
C TYR A 8 -6.64 -6.53 -9.87
N PRO A 9 -7.22 -5.33 -9.67
CA PRO A 9 -6.62 -4.28 -8.85
C PRO A 9 -6.17 -4.77 -7.46
N VAL A 10 -7.01 -5.57 -6.80
CA VAL A 10 -6.71 -6.17 -5.48
C VAL A 10 -5.48 -7.07 -5.57
N ALA A 11 -5.44 -7.98 -6.53
CA ALA A 11 -4.33 -8.90 -6.72
C ALA A 11 -3.01 -8.17 -6.98
N VAL A 12 -3.01 -7.14 -7.83
CA VAL A 12 -1.82 -6.33 -8.10
C VAL A 12 -1.30 -5.68 -6.82
N LEU A 13 -2.17 -5.10 -6.00
CA LEU A 13 -1.74 -4.41 -4.78
C LEU A 13 -1.31 -5.38 -3.68
N VAL A 14 -1.93 -6.55 -3.58
CA VAL A 14 -1.48 -7.63 -2.70
C VAL A 14 -0.07 -8.08 -3.09
N LEU A 15 0.16 -8.37 -4.37
CA LEU A 15 1.48 -8.76 -4.88
C LEU A 15 2.52 -7.67 -4.65
N TRP A 16 2.17 -6.40 -4.83
CA TRP A 16 3.04 -5.28 -4.53
C TRP A 16 3.40 -5.20 -3.04
N THR A 17 2.42 -5.37 -2.15
CA THR A 17 2.63 -5.37 -0.71
C THR A 17 3.54 -6.51 -0.27
N LEU A 18 3.36 -7.71 -0.83
CA LEU A 18 4.22 -8.87 -0.60
C LEU A 18 5.64 -8.65 -1.13
N ALA A 19 5.79 -8.02 -2.28
CA ALA A 19 7.10 -7.67 -2.83
C ALA A 19 7.84 -6.71 -1.89
N ILE A 20 7.18 -5.65 -1.40
CA ILE A 20 7.78 -4.71 -0.43
C ILE A 20 8.12 -5.40 0.90
N LEU A 21 7.24 -6.28 1.41
CA LEU A 21 7.52 -7.08 2.60
C LEU A 21 8.80 -7.91 2.43
N LEU A 22 8.93 -8.61 1.31
CA LEU A 22 10.10 -9.42 1.00
C LEU A 22 11.36 -8.55 0.92
N MET A 23 11.30 -7.40 0.23
CA MET A 23 12.41 -6.46 0.14
C MET A 23 12.85 -5.97 1.53
N VAL A 24 11.91 -5.58 2.41
CA VAL A 24 12.21 -5.19 3.80
C VAL A 24 12.91 -6.32 4.55
N GLY A 25 12.36 -7.54 4.50
CA GLY A 25 12.94 -8.71 5.16
C GLY A 25 14.37 -8.99 4.70
N LEU A 26 14.59 -9.04 3.39
CA LEU A 26 15.91 -9.29 2.80
C LEU A 26 16.92 -8.17 3.13
N SER A 27 16.49 -6.91 3.11
CA SER A 27 17.36 -5.78 3.47
C SER A 27 17.75 -5.78 4.95
N ARG A 28 16.85 -6.16 5.86
CA ARG A 28 17.17 -6.35 7.29
C ARG A 28 18.19 -7.44 7.51
N LEU A 29 17.99 -8.61 6.88
CA LEU A 29 18.95 -9.71 6.93
C LEU A 29 20.32 -9.28 6.39
N GLY A 30 20.34 -8.53 5.28
CA GLY A 30 21.56 -7.98 4.71
C GLY A 30 22.28 -7.00 5.64
N ALA A 31 21.54 -6.10 6.32
CA ALA A 31 22.10 -5.14 7.27
C ALA A 31 22.74 -5.84 8.48
N VAL A 32 22.10 -6.90 9.00
CA VAL A 32 22.65 -7.73 10.08
C VAL A 32 23.92 -8.44 9.64
N LYS A 33 23.91 -9.09 8.47
CA LYS A 33 25.09 -9.79 7.92
C LYS A 33 26.28 -8.86 7.68
N LYS A 34 26.02 -7.59 7.33
CA LYS A 34 27.05 -6.56 7.14
C LYS A 34 27.49 -5.87 8.43
N GLY A 35 26.94 -6.25 9.59
CA GLY A 35 27.24 -5.62 10.88
C GLY A 35 26.72 -4.19 11.02
N GLN A 36 25.81 -3.75 10.15
CA GLN A 36 25.23 -2.39 10.21
C GLN A 36 24.23 -2.25 11.36
N VAL A 37 23.55 -3.35 11.72
CA VAL A 37 22.58 -3.39 12.81
C VAL A 37 22.73 -4.74 13.53
N PRO A 38 22.88 -4.77 14.86
CA PRO A 38 22.96 -6.04 15.60
C PRO A 38 21.60 -6.75 15.59
N LEU A 39 21.57 -8.08 15.54
CA LEU A 39 20.31 -8.84 15.54
C LEU A 39 19.42 -8.55 16.77
N SER A 40 20.05 -8.27 17.92
CA SER A 40 19.36 -7.91 19.16
C SER A 40 18.49 -6.65 19.03
N PHE A 41 18.85 -5.72 18.14
CA PHE A 41 18.06 -4.52 17.85
C PHE A 41 16.62 -4.87 17.48
N TYR A 42 16.42 -5.86 16.60
CA TYR A 42 15.10 -6.24 16.07
C TYR A 42 14.17 -6.91 17.08
N ARG A 43 14.65 -7.25 18.29
CA ARG A 43 13.79 -7.80 19.34
C ARG A 43 12.76 -6.77 19.83
N LEU A 44 13.18 -5.51 19.95
CA LEU A 44 12.38 -4.43 20.51
C LEU A 44 12.49 -3.12 19.71
N TYR A 45 13.26 -3.12 18.61
CA TYR A 45 13.66 -1.92 17.87
C TYR A 45 14.28 -0.85 18.79
N ARG A 46 15.22 -1.28 19.67
CA ARG A 46 15.89 -0.43 20.66
C ARG A 46 17.40 -0.64 20.65
N GLY A 47 18.14 0.37 21.11
CA GLY A 47 19.59 0.30 21.30
C GLY A 47 20.43 0.59 20.05
N GLY A 48 19.87 1.32 19.09
CA GLY A 48 20.51 1.71 17.83
C GLY A 48 19.49 2.25 16.84
N GLU A 49 19.90 2.42 15.58
CA GLU A 49 19.01 2.84 14.48
C GLU A 49 19.29 1.99 13.22
N GLU A 50 18.25 1.72 12.45
CA GLU A 50 18.42 1.18 11.09
C GLU A 50 19.01 2.26 10.17
N PRO A 51 19.81 1.89 9.15
CA PRO A 51 20.17 2.82 8.09
C PRO A 51 18.93 3.50 7.50
N ASP A 52 19.01 4.79 7.20
CA ASP A 52 17.85 5.61 6.80
C ASP A 52 17.00 4.99 5.69
N LYS A 53 17.64 4.39 4.68
CA LYS A 53 16.95 3.69 3.58
C LYS A 53 16.14 2.49 4.07
N LEU A 54 16.70 1.71 4.98
CA LEU A 54 16.03 0.55 5.55
C LEU A 54 14.86 0.98 6.44
N ALA A 55 15.07 2.00 7.28
CA ALA A 55 14.01 2.58 8.09
C ALA A 55 12.88 3.16 7.21
N ALA A 56 13.21 3.81 6.10
CA ALA A 56 12.24 4.32 5.13
C ALA A 56 11.45 3.19 4.47
N MET A 57 12.10 2.10 4.07
CA MET A 57 11.41 0.92 3.53
C MET A 57 10.45 0.30 4.55
N GLY A 58 10.88 0.17 5.82
CA GLY A 58 10.03 -0.34 6.90
C GLY A 58 8.80 0.54 7.13
N ARG A 59 8.97 1.87 7.15
CA ARG A 59 7.86 2.83 7.25
C ARG A 59 6.94 2.77 6.03
N HIS A 60 7.50 2.62 4.84
CA HIS A 60 6.70 2.49 3.62
C HIS A 60 5.84 1.23 3.63
N PHE A 61 6.40 0.10 4.10
CA PHE A 61 5.62 -1.14 4.28
C PHE A 61 4.45 -0.94 5.24
N HIS A 62 4.65 -0.30 6.40
CA HIS A 62 3.56 0.00 7.33
C HIS A 62 2.46 0.84 6.67
N ASN A 63 2.84 1.85 5.88
CA ASN A 63 1.85 2.67 5.17
C ASN A 63 1.03 1.88 4.12
N LEU A 64 1.60 0.85 3.49
CA LEU A 64 0.86 -0.07 2.63
C LEU A 64 -0.14 -0.97 3.39
N LEU A 65 -0.08 -1.00 4.72
CA LEU A 65 -1.02 -1.75 5.55
C LEU A 65 -2.11 -0.87 6.19
N GLU A 66 -2.08 0.45 5.99
CA GLU A 66 -3.06 1.36 6.60
C GLU A 66 -4.32 1.50 5.73
N VAL A 67 -4.16 2.00 4.51
CA VAL A 67 -5.30 2.31 3.60
C VAL A 67 -5.68 1.12 2.71
N PRO A 68 -4.74 0.31 2.16
CA PRO A 68 -5.09 -0.82 1.31
C PRO A 68 -6.09 -1.83 1.88
N PRO A 69 -6.10 -2.16 3.19
CA PRO A 69 -7.15 -3.01 3.75
C PRO A 69 -8.58 -2.44 3.58
N LEU A 70 -8.74 -1.11 3.70
CA LEU A 70 -10.02 -0.46 3.44
C LEU A 70 -10.41 -0.57 1.97
N PHE A 71 -9.45 -0.45 1.06
CA PHE A 71 -9.67 -0.67 -0.37
C PHE A 71 -10.09 -2.12 -0.67
N TYR A 72 -9.42 -3.11 -0.08
CA TYR A 72 -9.78 -4.53 -0.25
C TYR A 72 -11.21 -4.81 0.22
N LEU A 73 -11.58 -4.29 1.40
CA LEU A 73 -12.94 -4.36 1.91
C LEU A 73 -13.94 -3.71 0.95
N THR A 74 -13.60 -2.51 0.43
CA THR A 74 -14.45 -1.78 -0.51
C THR A 74 -14.70 -2.56 -1.79
N CYS A 75 -13.68 -3.19 -2.37
CA CYS A 75 -13.82 -4.05 -3.56
C CYS A 75 -14.69 -5.29 -3.29
N ILE A 76 -14.52 -5.93 -2.11
CA ILE A 76 -15.34 -7.08 -1.71
C ILE A 76 -16.80 -6.67 -1.56
N ILE A 77 -17.08 -5.55 -0.86
CA ILE A 77 -18.44 -5.05 -0.69
C ILE A 77 -19.05 -4.70 -2.05
N ALA A 78 -18.35 -3.94 -2.89
CA ALA A 78 -18.84 -3.60 -4.23
C ALA A 78 -19.19 -4.84 -5.07
N TYR A 79 -18.40 -5.92 -4.95
CA TYR A 79 -18.70 -7.20 -5.59
C TYR A 79 -19.97 -7.84 -5.03
N LEU A 80 -20.11 -7.93 -3.70
CA LEU A 80 -21.26 -8.55 -3.04
C LEU A 80 -22.57 -7.79 -3.29
N THR A 81 -22.52 -6.46 -3.34
CA THR A 81 -23.67 -5.60 -3.60
C THR A 81 -23.93 -5.38 -5.10
N GLN A 82 -23.18 -6.05 -5.98
CA GLN A 82 -23.27 -5.90 -7.45
C GLN A 82 -23.12 -4.45 -7.94
N SER A 83 -22.39 -3.63 -7.17
CA SER A 83 -22.15 -2.20 -7.45
C SER A 83 -20.91 -1.95 -8.31
N VAL A 84 -20.38 -3.00 -8.96
CA VAL A 84 -19.20 -2.89 -9.82
C VAL A 84 -19.59 -2.27 -11.17
N SER A 85 -19.43 -0.94 -11.26
CA SER A 85 -19.59 -0.19 -12.50
C SER A 85 -18.23 0.09 -13.17
N THR A 86 -18.27 0.59 -14.42
CA THR A 86 -17.07 1.09 -15.10
C THR A 86 -16.35 2.17 -14.28
N VAL A 87 -17.10 3.06 -13.63
CA VAL A 87 -16.53 4.11 -12.77
C VAL A 87 -15.84 3.50 -11.55
N MET A 88 -16.46 2.50 -10.89
CA MET A 88 -15.86 1.76 -9.79
C MET A 88 -14.52 1.12 -10.20
N MET A 89 -14.48 0.52 -11.39
CA MET A 89 -13.27 -0.09 -11.93
C MET A 89 -12.15 0.92 -12.19
N ILE A 90 -12.48 2.09 -12.77
CA ILE A 90 -11.52 3.18 -13.00
C ILE A 90 -10.95 3.67 -11.66
N LEU A 91 -11.80 3.87 -10.66
CA LEU A 91 -11.38 4.27 -9.32
C LEU A 91 -10.47 3.21 -8.67
N ALA A 92 -10.81 1.92 -8.79
CA ALA A 92 -10.00 0.85 -8.24
C ALA A 92 -8.58 0.81 -8.83
N TRP A 93 -8.45 0.95 -10.15
CA TRP A 93 -7.13 1.07 -10.80
C TRP A 93 -6.43 2.38 -10.45
N GLY A 94 -7.17 3.48 -10.33
CA GLY A 94 -6.63 4.75 -9.84
C GLY A 94 -6.04 4.63 -8.43
N PHE A 95 -6.69 3.86 -7.55
CA PHE A 95 -6.16 3.57 -6.22
C PHE A 95 -4.83 2.82 -6.30
N VAL A 96 -4.76 1.74 -7.09
CA VAL A 96 -3.52 0.97 -7.30
C VAL A 96 -2.41 1.87 -7.85
N ALA A 97 -2.69 2.67 -8.89
CA ALA A 97 -1.74 3.61 -9.46
C ALA A 97 -1.23 4.63 -8.42
N SER A 98 -2.11 5.14 -7.55
CA SER A 98 -1.71 6.02 -6.45
C SER A 98 -0.72 5.33 -5.50
N ARG A 99 -0.93 4.04 -5.20
CA ARG A 99 -0.05 3.28 -4.30
C ARG A 99 1.32 3.04 -4.93
N LEU A 100 1.36 2.64 -6.20
CA LEU A 100 2.62 2.45 -6.92
C LEU A 100 3.41 3.76 -7.04
N LEU A 101 2.73 4.87 -7.34
CA LEU A 101 3.37 6.19 -7.38
C LEU A 101 3.86 6.64 -6.00
N HIS A 102 3.07 6.41 -4.95
CA HIS A 102 3.47 6.70 -3.58
C HIS A 102 4.72 5.89 -3.20
N SER A 103 4.78 4.60 -3.54
CA SER A 103 5.95 3.76 -3.36
C SER A 103 7.18 4.29 -4.09
N ALA A 104 7.04 4.66 -5.36
CA ALA A 104 8.14 5.23 -6.15
C ALA A 104 8.68 6.53 -5.54
N ILE A 105 7.79 7.41 -5.06
CA ILE A 105 8.17 8.66 -4.41
C ILE A 105 8.86 8.38 -3.06
N HIS A 106 8.27 7.54 -2.20
CA HIS A 106 8.78 7.30 -0.85
C HIS A 106 10.12 6.57 -0.86
N LEU A 107 10.23 5.50 -1.66
CA LEU A 107 11.46 4.68 -1.73
C LEU A 107 12.56 5.32 -2.60
N GLY A 108 12.19 6.23 -3.51
CA GLY A 108 13.11 6.99 -4.35
C GLY A 108 13.51 8.32 -3.71
N GLY A 109 12.89 9.41 -4.15
CA GLY A 109 13.28 10.78 -3.79
C GLY A 109 12.79 11.27 -2.42
N ASN A 110 11.89 10.53 -1.77
CA ASN A 110 11.27 10.82 -0.47
C ASN A 110 10.79 12.27 -0.27
N LYS A 111 10.25 12.89 -1.32
CA LYS A 111 9.68 14.25 -1.25
C LYS A 111 8.37 14.24 -0.46
N VAL A 112 8.40 14.80 0.74
CA VAL A 112 7.29 14.69 1.73
C VAL A 112 5.96 15.25 1.21
N GLN A 113 5.99 16.42 0.57
CA GLN A 113 4.78 17.02 -0.01
C GLN A 113 4.17 16.15 -1.12
N ALA A 114 5.00 15.65 -2.03
CA ALA A 114 4.55 14.81 -3.13
C ALA A 114 3.94 13.49 -2.63
N ARG A 115 4.58 12.82 -1.67
CA ARG A 115 4.02 11.58 -1.10
C ARG A 115 2.71 11.84 -0.35
N PHE A 116 2.59 12.96 0.38
CA PHE A 116 1.35 13.30 1.08
C PHE A 116 0.20 13.53 0.10
N SER A 117 0.42 14.29 -0.98
CA SER A 117 -0.62 14.52 -1.99
C SER A 117 -1.10 13.23 -2.65
N VAL A 118 -0.17 12.33 -3.02
CA VAL A 118 -0.53 11.03 -3.62
C VAL A 118 -1.22 10.12 -2.61
N PHE A 119 -0.80 10.15 -1.34
CA PHE A 119 -1.47 9.45 -0.26
C PHE A 119 -2.94 9.89 -0.14
N LEU A 120 -3.17 11.21 -0.07
CA LEU A 120 -4.49 11.83 0.05
C LEU A 120 -5.40 11.50 -1.15
N ILE A 121 -4.86 11.53 -2.37
CA ILE A 121 -5.61 11.12 -3.57
C ILE A 121 -6.14 9.69 -3.41
N GLY A 122 -5.33 8.74 -2.94
CA GLY A 122 -5.80 7.37 -2.72
C GLY A 122 -6.87 7.26 -1.62
N VAL A 123 -6.79 8.07 -0.56
CA VAL A 123 -7.85 8.13 0.47
C VAL A 123 -9.15 8.64 -0.14
N LEU A 124 -9.09 9.73 -0.91
CA LEU A 124 -10.26 10.30 -1.58
C LEU A 124 -10.88 9.34 -2.59
N ILE A 125 -10.08 8.53 -3.27
CA ILE A 125 -10.58 7.48 -4.17
C ILE A 125 -11.41 6.44 -3.39
N VAL A 126 -10.92 5.95 -2.24
CA VAL A 126 -11.68 5.00 -1.41
C VAL A 126 -12.99 5.63 -0.93
N VAL A 127 -12.97 6.90 -0.51
CA VAL A 127 -14.19 7.64 -0.13
C VAL A 127 -15.17 7.72 -1.31
N ALA A 128 -14.70 8.06 -2.50
CA ALA A 128 -15.54 8.13 -3.70
C ALA A 128 -16.15 6.77 -4.05
N MET A 129 -15.39 5.68 -3.92
CA MET A 129 -15.91 4.31 -4.11
C MET A 129 -17.03 3.99 -3.11
N TRP A 130 -16.89 4.37 -1.85
CA TRP A 130 -17.97 4.20 -0.86
C TRP A 130 -19.22 5.02 -1.18
N VAL A 131 -19.06 6.25 -1.66
CA VAL A 131 -20.20 7.06 -2.13
C VAL A 131 -20.94 6.33 -3.27
N LEU A 132 -20.21 5.75 -4.23
CA LEU A 132 -20.83 4.98 -5.31
C LEU A 132 -21.57 3.72 -4.81
N ILE A 133 -21.01 3.01 -3.83
CA ILE A 133 -21.70 1.86 -3.21
C ILE A 133 -22.99 2.33 -2.54
N LEU A 134 -22.94 3.39 -1.73
CA LEU A 134 -24.10 3.89 -1.00
C LEU A 134 -25.20 4.45 -1.90
N LEU A 135 -24.86 5.03 -3.06
CA LEU A 135 -25.83 5.49 -4.06
C LEU A 135 -26.45 4.35 -4.87
N HIS A 136 -25.83 3.17 -4.88
CA HIS A 136 -26.33 2.00 -5.58
C HIS A 136 -27.29 1.16 -4.74
N LEU A 137 -27.13 1.17 -3.41
CA LEU A 137 -28.01 0.51 -2.44
C LEU A 137 -29.41 1.12 -2.43
#